data_AF-A0AAU0T8U8-F1
#
_entry.id   AF-A0AAU0T8U8-F1
#
_cell.length_a   1.000
_cell.length_b   1.000
_cell.length_c   1.000
_cell.angle_alpha   90.00
_cell.angle_beta   90.00
_cell.angle_gamma   90.00
#
_symmetry.space_group_name_H-M   'P 1'
#
loop_
_entity.id
_entity.type
_entity.pdbx_description
1 polymer ?
#
loop_
_entity_poly.entity_id
_entity_poly.type
_entity_poly.pdbx_seq_one_letter_code
_entity_poly.pdbx_strand_id
1 'polypeptide(L)'
;MKQTDLYNMASRCGFTVTVFSDHPDFFSSWSLNIRKEDKKYMIEHDGRDGWLMFYQENEPNKFKEIDKKISHAMDDNEKINQCESWLLSV
;
A
#
# COMPACT_ATOMS: atom_id res chain seq x y z
N MET A 1 -5.30 -7.65 8.13
CA MET A 1 -5.94 -6.54 7.40
C MET A 1 -7.09 -7.02 6.54
N LYS A 2 -8.21 -6.31 6.48
CA LYS A 2 -9.32 -6.64 5.56
C LYS A 2 -9.16 -5.88 4.25
N GLN A 3 -9.31 -6.59 3.13
CA GLN A 3 -9.27 -6.00 1.78
C GLN A 3 -10.23 -4.82 1.63
N THR A 4 -11.43 -4.90 2.21
CA THR A 4 -12.44 -3.83 2.15
C THR A 4 -11.93 -2.51 2.71
N ASP A 5 -11.10 -2.54 3.76
CA ASP A 5 -10.61 -1.33 4.41
C ASP A 5 -9.58 -0.62 3.52
N LEU A 6 -8.71 -1.38 2.85
CA LEU A 6 -7.78 -0.87 1.85
C LEU A 6 -8.50 -0.26 0.64
N TYR A 7 -9.56 -0.91 0.16
CA TYR A 7 -10.35 -0.43 -0.98
C TYR A 7 -11.09 0.87 -0.63
N ASN A 8 -11.70 0.91 0.55
CA ASN A 8 -12.37 2.10 1.04
C ASN A 8 -11.39 3.25 1.22
N MET A 9 -10.22 3.01 1.83
CA MET A 9 -9.17 4.02 2.00
C MET A 9 -8.68 4.56 0.65
N ALA A 10 -8.36 3.68 -0.31
CA ALA A 10 -7.92 4.11 -1.64
C ALA A 10 -9.00 4.96 -2.33
N SER A 11 -10.26 4.51 -2.29
CA SER A 11 -11.38 5.25 -2.88
C SER A 11 -11.60 6.61 -2.24
N ARG A 12 -11.52 6.73 -0.90
CA ARG A 12 -11.60 8.02 -0.18
C ARG A 12 -10.50 8.99 -0.60
N CYS A 13 -9.31 8.48 -0.91
CA CYS A 13 -8.18 9.28 -1.36
C CYS A 13 -8.23 9.62 -2.87
N GLY A 14 -9.27 9.20 -3.59
CA GLY A 14 -9.40 9.41 -5.03
C GLY A 14 -8.59 8.46 -5.91
N PHE A 15 -8.19 7.30 -5.37
CA PHE A 15 -7.48 6.26 -6.10
C PHE A 15 -8.39 5.11 -6.49
N THR A 16 -8.09 4.49 -7.62
CA THR A 16 -8.70 3.21 -8.04
C THR A 16 -7.72 2.09 -7.76
N VAL A 17 -8.17 1.05 -7.04
CA VAL A 17 -7.40 -0.19 -6.88
C VAL A 17 -7.39 -0.95 -8.19
N THR A 18 -6.20 -1.29 -8.70
CA THR A 18 -6.03 -2.06 -9.93
C THR A 18 -5.76 -3.53 -9.64
N VAL A 19 -4.93 -3.81 -8.62
CA VAL A 19 -4.58 -5.17 -8.19
C VAL A 19 -4.41 -5.18 -6.67
N PHE A 20 -4.98 -6.20 -6.02
CA PHE A 20 -4.68 -6.53 -4.64
C PHE A 20 -4.20 -7.98 -4.59
N SER A 21 -3.05 -8.19 -3.95
CA SER A 21 -2.46 -9.52 -3.74
C SER A 21 -2.34 -9.76 -2.25
N ASP A 22 -2.99 -10.81 -1.77
CA ASP A 22 -2.93 -11.23 -0.37
C ASP A 22 -2.12 -12.52 -0.26
N HIS A 23 -1.21 -12.56 0.72
CA HIS A 23 -0.32 -13.69 0.96
C HIS A 23 -0.39 -14.09 2.45
N PRO A 24 -1.55 -14.60 2.93
CA PRO A 24 -1.75 -14.91 4.35
C PRO A 24 -0.74 -15.93 4.88
N ASP A 25 -0.36 -16.90 4.05
CA ASP A 25 0.62 -17.95 4.38
C ASP A 25 2.07 -17.42 4.45
N PHE A 26 2.32 -16.20 3.97
CA PHE A 26 3.63 -15.56 3.95
C PHE A 26 3.64 -14.40 4.93
N PHE A 27 3.58 -14.71 6.23
CA PHE A 27 3.60 -13.73 7.32
C PHE A 27 2.49 -12.67 7.22
N SER A 28 1.36 -12.98 6.58
CA SER A 28 0.29 -12.00 6.30
C SER A 28 0.77 -10.76 5.51
N SER A 29 1.74 -10.97 4.61
CA SER A 29 2.16 -9.96 3.64
C SER A 29 1.07 -9.71 2.60
N TRP A 30 1.03 -8.49 2.06
CA TRP A 30 0.10 -8.11 1.01
C TRP A 30 0.65 -6.96 0.17
N SER A 31 0.14 -6.81 -1.05
CA SER A 31 0.43 -5.64 -1.87
C SER A 31 -0.84 -5.08 -2.51
N LEU A 32 -0.85 -3.75 -2.69
CA LEU A 32 -1.95 -2.99 -3.24
C LEU A 32 -1.42 -2.09 -4.35
N ASN A 33 -1.79 -2.39 -5.58
CA ASN A 33 -1.55 -1.52 -6.73
C ASN A 33 -2.74 -0.60 -6.92
N ILE A 34 -2.46 0.68 -7.07
CA ILE A 34 -3.46 1.73 -7.19
C ILE A 34 -3.08 2.72 -8.29
N ARG A 35 -4.09 3.41 -8.82
CA ARG A 35 -3.93 4.41 -9.87
C ARG A 35 -4.72 5.67 -9.54
N LYS A 36 -4.13 6.82 -9.84
CA LYS A 36 -4.79 8.13 -9.87
C LYS A 36 -4.30 8.85 -11.12
N GLU A 37 -5.24 9.25 -11.98
CA GLU A 37 -4.94 9.81 -13.29
C GLU A 37 -4.01 8.89 -14.10
N ASP A 38 -2.85 9.37 -14.54
CA ASP A 38 -1.85 8.59 -15.28
C ASP A 38 -0.71 8.05 -14.42
N LYS A 39 -0.78 8.24 -13.09
CA LYS A 39 0.23 7.77 -12.15
C LYS A 39 -0.21 6.44 -11.52
N LYS A 40 0.73 5.50 -11.42
CA LYS A 40 0.55 4.24 -10.70
C LYS A 40 1.44 4.19 -9.48
N TYR A 41 0.90 3.61 -8.42
CA TYR A 41 1.56 3.44 -7.14
C TYR A 41 1.35 2.02 -6.63
N MET A 42 2.25 1.61 -5.75
CA MET A 42 2.15 0.34 -5.04
C MET A 42 2.41 0.56 -3.56
N ILE A 43 1.59 -0.03 -2.72
CA ILE A 43 1.87 -0.19 -1.29
C ILE A 43 2.12 -1.66 -1.03
N GLU A 44 3.20 -1.97 -0.35
CA GLU A 44 3.55 -3.34 0.05
C GLU A 44 3.70 -3.41 1.56
N HIS A 45 3.07 -4.41 2.16
CA HIS A 45 3.30 -4.81 3.53
C HIS A 45 4.08 -6.12 3.54
N ASP A 46 5.30 -6.07 4.05
CA ASP A 46 6.08 -7.25 4.40
C ASP A 46 5.84 -7.56 5.88
N GLY A 47 5.04 -8.60 6.15
CA GLY A 47 4.72 -9.00 7.50
C GLY A 47 5.83 -9.75 8.23
N ARG A 48 6.88 -10.20 7.54
CA ARG A 48 8.06 -10.83 8.16
C ARG A 48 8.91 -9.79 8.87
N ASP A 49 9.27 -8.75 8.15
CA ASP A 49 10.14 -7.69 8.65
C ASP A 49 9.36 -6.49 9.21
N GLY A 50 8.02 -6.54 9.17
CA GLY A 50 7.15 -5.48 9.68
C GLY A 50 7.31 -4.19 8.89
N TRP A 51 7.52 -4.29 7.58
CA TRP A 51 7.71 -3.16 6.69
C TRP A 51 6.41 -2.81 6.01
N LEU A 52 6.17 -1.52 5.88
CA LEU A 52 5.16 -0.96 5.01
C LEU A 52 5.88 -0.01 4.07
N MET A 53 5.80 -0.25 2.77
CA MET A 53 6.60 0.43 1.74
C MET A 53 5.68 1.04 0.70
N PHE A 54 6.04 2.23 0.22
CA PHE A 54 5.27 2.98 -0.76
C PHE A 54 6.12 3.28 -1.98
N TYR A 55 5.58 2.99 -3.16
CA TYR A 55 6.28 3.11 -4.42
C TYR A 55 5.47 3.88 -5.45
N GLN A 56 6.17 4.50 -6.40
CA GLN A 56 5.59 5.05 -7.63
C GLN A 56 6.25 4.44 -8.86
N GLU A 57 5.43 4.13 -9.86
CA GLU A 57 5.91 3.72 -11.19
C GLU A 57 6.42 4.97 -11.94
N ASN A 58 7.73 4.99 -12.24
CA ASN A 58 8.36 6.10 -12.99
C ASN A 58 8.65 5.72 -14.44
N GLU A 59 8.84 4.43 -14.71
CA GLU A 59 8.93 3.84 -16.04
C GLU A 59 8.05 2.58 -16.05
N PRO A 60 7.61 2.09 -17.23
CA PRO A 60 6.77 0.90 -17.31
C PRO A 60 7.34 -0.27 -16.50
N ASN A 61 6.58 -0.74 -15.51
CA ASN A 61 6.91 -1.82 -14.57
C ASN A 61 8.16 -1.56 -13.71
N LYS A 62 8.64 -0.32 -13.59
CA LYS A 62 9.71 0.06 -12.67
C LYS A 62 9.18 0.97 -11.58
N PHE A 63 9.04 0.38 -10.41
CA PHE A 63 8.62 1.05 -9.19
C PHE A 63 9.84 1.58 -8.45
N LYS A 64 9.79 2.86 -8.07
CA LYS A 64 10.77 3.50 -7.21
C LYS A 64 10.14 3.71 -5.84
N GLU A 65 10.88 3.33 -4.79
CA GLU A 65 10.48 3.59 -3.41
C GLU A 65 10.38 5.10 -3.17
N ILE A 66 9.24 5.54 -2.65
CA ILE A 66 8.98 6.90 -2.19
C ILE A 66 9.28 6.99 -0.70
N ASP A 67 8.73 6.05 0.07
CA ASP A 67 8.81 6.05 1.53
C ASP A 67 8.65 4.63 2.10
N LYS A 68 9.12 4.45 3.33
CA LYS A 68 9.08 3.20 4.06
C LYS A 68 8.89 3.43 5.55
N LYS A 69 7.95 2.69 6.13
CA LYS A 69 7.68 2.66 7.57
C LYS A 69 8.04 1.27 8.11
N ILE A 70 8.86 1.23 9.14
CA ILE A 70 9.30 -0.01 9.80
C ILE A 70 8.69 -0.03 11.20
N SER A 71 7.81 -1.00 11.46
CA SER A 71 7.29 -1.24 12.80
C SER A 71 6.68 -2.64 12.90
N HIS A 72 7.32 -3.51 13.69
CA HIS A 72 6.80 -4.84 14.00
C HIS A 72 5.53 -4.85 14.86
N ALA A 73 5.21 -3.71 15.48
CA ALA A 73 4.05 -3.57 16.36
C ALA A 73 2.88 -2.86 15.69
N MET A 74 2.99 -2.50 14.41
CA MET A 74 1.95 -1.72 13.75
C MET A 74 0.65 -2.52 13.68
N ASP A 75 -0.43 -1.97 14.20
CA ASP A 75 -1.75 -2.59 14.06
C ASP A 75 -2.35 -2.33 12.66
N ASP A 76 -3.53 -2.87 12.38
CA ASP A 76 -4.16 -2.69 11.07
C ASP A 76 -4.66 -1.24 10.85
N ASN A 77 -5.07 -0.53 11.90
CA ASN A 77 -5.53 0.85 11.79
C ASN A 77 -4.35 1.79 11.51
N GLU A 78 -3.23 1.60 12.19
CA GLU A 78 -2.00 2.36 11.97
C GLU A 78 -1.48 2.18 10.54
N LYS A 79 -1.51 0.94 10.01
CA LYS A 79 -1.17 0.66 8.61
C LYS A 79 -2.09 1.41 7.65
N ILE A 80 -3.41 1.38 7.88
CA ILE A 80 -4.38 2.10 7.05
C ILE A 80 -4.15 3.62 7.11
N ASN A 81 -3.94 4.18 8.30
CA ASN A 81 -3.68 5.60 8.48
C ASN A 81 -2.38 6.03 7.78
N GLN A 82 -1.34 5.21 7.83
CA GLN A 82 -0.08 5.46 7.12
C GLN A 82 -0.28 5.40 5.59
N CYS A 83 -1.04 4.43 5.09
CA CYS A 83 -1.40 4.36 3.68
C CYS A 83 -2.17 5.62 3.24
N GLU A 84 -3.21 6.01 3.99
CA GLU A 84 -4.03 7.19 3.72
C GLU A 84 -3.18 8.47 3.72
N SER A 85 -2.27 8.61 4.69
CA SER A 85 -1.33 9.74 4.75
C SER A 85 -0.44 9.83 3.49
N TRP A 86 0.05 8.71 2.97
CA TRP A 86 0.84 8.71 1.74
C TRP A 86 -0.02 9.08 0.53
N LEU A 87 -1.22 8.52 0.40
CA LEU A 87 -2.09 8.79 -0.75
C LEU A 87 -2.57 10.24 -0.80
N LEU A 88 -2.77 10.87 0.35
CA LEU A 88 -3.12 12.29 0.44
C LEU A 88 -1.93 13.22 0.14
N SER A 89 -0.70 12.71 0.17
CA SER A 89 0.52 13.52 -0.07
C SER A 89 0.97 13.58 -1.54
N VAL A 90 0.31 12.84 -2.44
CA VAL A 90 0.72 12.67 -3.85
C VAL A 90 -0.30 13.09 -4.92
#